data_AF-A0A1Z1WM84-F1
#
_entry.id   AF-A0A1Z1WM84-F1
#
_cell.length_a   1.000
_cell.length_b   1.000
_cell.length_c   1.000
_cell.angle_alpha   90.00
_cell.angle_beta   90.00
_cell.angle_gamma   90.00
#
_symmetry.space_group_name_H-M   'P 1'
#
loop_
_entity.id
_entity.type
_entity.pdbx_description
1 polymer ?
#
loop_
_entity_poly.entity_id
_entity_poly.type
_entity_poly.pdbx_seq_one_letter_code
_entity_poly.pdbx_strand_id
1 'polypeptide(L)'
;MKILISADMEGATGVTWPADVLPGTPQWERCRSMFTSDVNAAVLGFFDGGADEVLVNEAHWTMRNLLLEQLDERAEMLTAGTSPSP
;
A
#
# COMPACT_ATOMS: atom_id res chain seq x y z
N MET A 1 8.50 6.37 -17.53
CA MET A 1 8.82 7.10 -16.28
C MET A 1 8.81 6.13 -15.11
N LYS A 2 9.69 6.28 -14.12
CA LYS A 2 9.65 5.47 -12.88
C LYS A 2 8.92 6.23 -11.78
N ILE A 3 7.97 5.57 -11.12
CA ILE A 3 7.17 6.14 -10.03
C ILE A 3 7.45 5.39 -8.73
N LEU A 4 7.60 6.14 -7.64
CA LEU A 4 7.58 5.61 -6.28
C LEU A 4 6.29 6.07 -5.60
N ILE A 5 5.51 5.11 -5.11
CA ILE A 5 4.36 5.35 -4.23
C ILE A 5 4.81 5.05 -2.81
N SER A 6 4.69 6.02 -1.91
CA SER A 6 4.79 5.78 -0.46
C SER A 6 3.38 5.79 0.12
N ALA A 7 2.93 4.63 0.62
CA ALA A 7 1.55 4.43 1.03
C ALA A 7 1.45 4.26 2.55
N ASP A 8 0.59 5.02 3.21
CA ASP A 8 0.35 4.96 4.65
C ASP A 8 -1.13 4.70 4.96
N MET A 9 -1.42 3.94 6.01
CA MET A 9 -2.74 3.36 6.22
C MET A 9 -3.70 4.33 6.93
N GLU A 10 -3.20 5.26 7.74
CA GLU A 10 -3.98 6.25 8.48
C GLU A 10 -4.84 7.14 7.58
N GLY A 11 -4.39 7.37 6.34
CA GLY A 11 -5.10 8.17 5.33
C GLY A 11 -5.94 7.35 4.34
N ALA A 12 -5.99 6.02 4.49
CA ALA A 12 -6.68 5.16 3.55
C ALA A 12 -8.21 5.31 3.63
N THR A 13 -8.88 5.00 2.52
CA THR A 13 -10.33 4.95 2.40
C THR A 13 -10.93 4.09 3.52
N GLY A 14 -11.92 4.65 4.21
CA GLY A 14 -12.67 3.97 5.26
C GLY A 14 -11.98 3.89 6.63
N VAL A 15 -10.74 4.36 6.75
CA VAL A 15 -10.07 4.55 8.04
C VAL A 15 -10.60 5.81 8.71
N THR A 16 -11.04 5.67 9.96
CA THR A 16 -11.66 6.78 10.72
C THR A 16 -11.16 6.85 12.16
N TRP A 17 -10.51 5.79 12.64
CA TRP A 17 -10.11 5.65 14.03
C TRP A 17 -8.79 4.86 14.14
N PRO A 18 -7.94 5.10 15.15
CA PRO A 18 -6.67 4.38 15.29
C PRO A 18 -6.80 2.85 15.32
N ALA A 19 -7.90 2.30 15.85
CA ALA A 19 -8.08 0.84 15.86
C ALA A 19 -8.25 0.24 14.45
N ASP A 20 -8.60 1.04 13.45
CA ASP A 20 -8.74 0.62 12.04
C ASP A 20 -7.38 0.31 11.40
N VAL A 21 -6.27 0.78 11.98
CA VAL A 21 -4.91 0.60 11.45
C VAL A 21 -4.01 -0.24 12.35
N LEU A 22 -4.50 -0.65 13.53
CA LEU A 22 -3.72 -1.48 14.45
C LEU A 22 -3.89 -2.99 14.16
N PRO A 23 -2.79 -3.75 13.95
CA PRO A 23 -2.86 -5.17 13.64
C PRO A 23 -3.65 -6.01 14.64
N GLY A 24 -4.32 -7.05 14.12
CA GLY A 24 -4.99 -8.07 14.93
C GLY A 24 -6.46 -7.83 15.26
N THR A 25 -7.10 -6.84 14.62
CA THR A 25 -8.54 -6.56 14.80
C THR A 25 -9.34 -6.81 13.51
N PRO A 26 -10.64 -7.13 13.59
CA PRO A 26 -11.50 -7.21 12.41
C PRO A 26 -11.58 -5.91 11.62
N GLN A 27 -11.49 -4.76 12.29
CA GLN A 27 -11.47 -3.43 11.69
C GLN A 27 -10.22 -3.24 10.84
N TRP A 28 -9.06 -3.64 11.36
CA TRP A 28 -7.80 -3.64 10.63
C TRP A 28 -7.85 -4.56 9.41
N GLU A 29 -8.29 -5.81 9.55
CA GLU A 29 -8.39 -6.72 8.40
C GLU A 29 -9.32 -6.17 7.30
N ARG A 30 -10.44 -5.53 7.69
CA ARG A 30 -11.32 -4.85 6.74
C ARG A 30 -10.58 -3.71 6.03
N CYS A 31 -9.86 -2.87 6.77
CA CYS A 31 -9.19 -1.70 6.21
C CYS A 31 -7.99 -2.04 5.33
N ARG A 32 -7.32 -3.18 5.52
CA ARG A 32 -6.26 -3.66 4.61
C ARG A 32 -6.72 -3.82 3.17
N SER A 33 -7.94 -4.33 2.97
CA SER A 33 -8.51 -4.48 1.63
C SER A 33 -8.78 -3.12 0.97
N MET A 34 -9.29 -2.15 1.73
CA MET A 34 -9.54 -0.79 1.24
C MET A 34 -8.21 -0.06 0.94
N PHE A 35 -7.23 -0.19 1.83
CA PHE A 35 -5.89 0.36 1.63
C PHE A 35 -5.21 -0.21 0.38
N THR A 36 -5.30 -1.53 0.15
CA THR A 36 -4.78 -2.16 -1.07
C THR A 36 -5.51 -1.66 -2.32
N SER A 37 -6.82 -1.43 -2.23
CA SER A 37 -7.61 -0.85 -3.33
C SER A 37 -7.18 0.58 -3.67
N ASP A 38 -6.89 1.42 -2.68
CA ASP A 38 -6.41 2.79 -2.91
C ASP A 38 -5.04 2.80 -3.60
N VAL A 39 -4.13 1.93 -3.17
CA VAL A 39 -2.81 1.78 -3.80
C VAL A 39 -2.96 1.31 -5.24
N ASN A 40 -3.82 0.32 -5.50
CA ASN A 40 -4.08 -0.15 -6.87
C ASN A 40 -4.70 0.93 -7.76
N ALA A 41 -5.59 1.78 -7.22
CA ALA A 41 -6.14 2.89 -7.97
C ALA A 41 -5.06 3.90 -8.39
N ALA A 42 -4.10 4.19 -7.49
CA ALA A 42 -2.95 5.03 -7.82
C ALA A 42 -2.04 4.38 -8.85
N VAL A 43 -1.69 3.10 -8.68
CA VAL A 43 -0.88 2.31 -9.62
C VAL A 43 -1.50 2.33 -11.02
N LEU A 44 -2.80 2.02 -11.13
CA LEU A 44 -3.53 2.04 -12.39
C LEU A 44 -3.47 3.44 -13.03
N GLY A 45 -3.74 4.49 -12.25
CA GLY A 45 -3.67 5.86 -12.75
C GLY A 45 -2.29 6.25 -13.28
N PHE A 46 -1.20 5.78 -12.65
CA PHE A 46 0.15 6.02 -13.13
C PHE A 46 0.44 5.27 -14.44
N PHE A 47 0.02 4.01 -14.56
CA PHE A 47 0.19 3.26 -15.81
C PHE A 47 -0.66 3.85 -16.95
N ASP A 48 -1.90 4.25 -16.68
CA ASP A 48 -2.76 4.95 -17.65
C ASP A 48 -2.14 6.29 -18.07
N GLY A 49 -1.37 6.92 -17.18
CA GLY A 49 -0.57 8.12 -17.44
C GLY A 49 0.76 7.87 -18.16
N GLY A 50 1.11 6.64 -18.51
CA GLY A 50 2.34 6.29 -19.23
C GLY A 50 3.57 6.06 -18.34
N ALA A 51 3.39 5.66 -17.07
CA ALA A 51 4.49 5.12 -16.28
C ALA A 51 5.03 3.83 -16.91
N ASP A 52 6.35 3.64 -16.84
CA ASP A 52 7.01 2.41 -17.27
C ASP A 52 7.13 1.42 -16.11
N GLU A 53 7.32 1.95 -14.89
CA GLU A 53 7.53 1.19 -13.66
C GLU A 53 6.86 1.90 -12.50
N VAL A 54 6.23 1.13 -11.60
CA VAL A 54 5.62 1.63 -10.37
C VAL A 54 6.13 0.78 -9.21
N LEU A 55 6.87 1.40 -8.30
CA LEU A 55 7.38 0.81 -7.07
C LEU A 55 6.54 1.30 -5.90
N VAL A 56 6.04 0.37 -5.10
CA VAL A 56 5.23 0.65 -3.91
C VAL A 56 6.06 0.39 -2.66
N ASN A 57 6.24 1.42 -1.85
CA ASN A 57 6.75 1.33 -0.49
C ASN A 57 5.58 1.50 0.48
N GLU A 58 5.16 0.40 1.12
CA GLU A 58 4.23 0.53 2.23
C GLU A 58 4.97 1.12 3.43
N ALA A 59 4.51 2.26 3.93
CA ALA A 59 5.14 3.04 4.99
C ALA A 59 4.40 2.92 6.35
N HIS A 60 3.36 2.09 6.44
CA HIS A 60 2.58 1.94 7.66
C HIS A 60 3.19 0.88 8.60
N TRP A 61 3.54 1.28 9.82
CA TRP A 61 3.93 0.39 10.93
C TRP A 61 4.95 -0.70 10.54
N THR A 62 4.52 -1.96 10.43
CA THR A 62 5.39 -3.11 10.09
C THR A 62 5.58 -3.33 8.59
N MET A 63 4.97 -2.51 7.73
CA MET A 63 5.04 -2.61 6.27
C MET A 63 4.54 -3.98 5.76
N ARG A 64 3.46 -4.49 6.36
CA ARG A 64 2.84 -5.81 6.09
C ARG A 64 1.32 -5.75 5.98
N ASN A 65 0.80 -4.58 5.66
CA ASN A 65 -0.64 -4.29 5.66
C ASN A 65 -1.24 -4.40 4.26
N LEU A 66 -0.47 -4.14 3.20
CA LEU A 66 -0.91 -4.44 1.83
C LEU A 66 -1.09 -5.95 1.62
N LEU A 67 -2.15 -6.30 0.89
CA LEU A 67 -2.45 -7.67 0.52
C LEU A 67 -1.78 -7.97 -0.82
N LEU A 68 -0.63 -8.65 -0.77
CA LEU A 68 0.19 -8.96 -1.96
C LEU A 68 -0.61 -9.71 -3.03
N GLU A 69 -1.51 -10.59 -2.62
CA GLU A 69 -2.37 -11.38 -3.52
C GLU A 69 -3.42 -10.52 -4.25
N GLN A 70 -3.61 -9.27 -3.82
CA GLN A 70 -4.56 -8.32 -4.40
C GLN A 70 -3.86 -7.11 -5.05
N LEU A 71 -2.55 -6.95 -4.88
CA LEU A 71 -1.80 -5.87 -5.50
C LEU A 71 -1.73 -6.07 -7.03
N ASP A 72 -1.81 -4.99 -7.80
CA ASP A 72 -1.63 -5.03 -9.27
C ASP A 72 -0.30 -5.71 -9.62
N GLU A 73 -0.36 -6.76 -10.45
CA GLU A 73 0.79 -7.60 -10.80
C GLU A 73 1.93 -6.85 -11.51
N ARG A 74 1.66 -5.66 -12.04
CA ARG A 74 2.65 -4.80 -12.69
C ARG A 74 3.41 -3.93 -11.70
N ALA A 75 2.92 -3.79 -10.46
CA ALA A 75 3.60 -3.06 -9.41
C ALA A 75 4.62 -3.94 -8.69
N GLU A 76 5.77 -3.36 -8.37
CA GLU A 76 6.74 -3.98 -7.49
C GLU A 76 6.56 -3.45 -6.06
N MET A 77 6.69 -4.31 -5.05
CA MET A 77 6.55 -3.90 -3.64
C MET A 77 7.87 -4.01 -2.90
N LEU A 78 8.27 -2.91 -2.25
CA LEU A 78 9.31 -2.93 -1.22
C LEU A 78 8.70 -3.43 0.09
N THR A 79 9.05 -4.66 0.45
CA THR A 79 8.63 -5.25 1.73
C THR A 79 9.69 -5.00 2.80
N ALA A 80 9.29 -4.76 4.05
CA ALA A 80 10.24 -4.68 5.15
C ALA A 80 10.96 -6.03 5.39
N GLY A 81 12.21 -6.08 4.95
CA GLY A 81 13.24 -7.01 5.39
C GLY A 81 14.55 -6.25 5.52
N THR A 82 14.91 -5.81 6.74
CA THR A 82 16.19 -5.14 7.07
C THR A 82 16.75 -4.27 5.94
N SER A 83 15.93 -3.37 5.37
CA SER A 83 16.43 -2.44 4.38
C SER A 83 17.21 -1.38 5.16
N PRO A 84 18.54 -1.29 5.05
CA PRO A 84 19.23 -0.15 5.63
C PRO A 84 18.70 1.07 4.89
N SER A 85 18.12 2.01 5.64
CA SER A 85 17.90 3.36 5.13
C SER A 85 19.23 3.89 4.55
N PRO A 86 19.20 4.59 3.41
CA PRO A 86 20.41 5.14 2.79
C PRO A 86 21.21 6.05 3.74
#